data_AF-A0A0E9NKB4-F1
#
_entry.id   AF-A0A0E9NKB4-F1
#
_cell.length_a   1.000
_cell.length_b   1.000
_cell.length_c   1.000
_cell.angle_alpha   90.00
_cell.angle_beta   90.00
_cell.angle_gamma   90.00
#
_symmetry.space_group_name_H-M   'P 1'
#
loop_
_entity.id
_entity.type
_entity.pdbx_description
1 polymer ?
#
loop_
_entity_poly.entity_id
_entity_poly.type
_entity_poly.pdbx_seq_one_letter_code
_entity_poly.pdbx_strand_id
1 'polypeptide(L)'
;MPTATPPKVSGIPVVSRLSPSSVKEQISTMEEFLAPPAPGHRYPYPPNGTCESASHLGYSVFWATYAVFLLSSLFFIFLASRVEKSLRLFHYITTTVTLIAAVSYYAMATHSGSTCIPTPHDSADVHAYRQVFWARYVDWLFTTPLLLMDLAFLAGMGWVDIILLTTADQGMILLGLFAGLKSRRTGHGKARWGWFVMSLVLFLYVVGLLTTTARRHAKARGGRVRKIYDTLGFYAVSLWCAYPIVWALGEGTRKIGVDAEIIAYAVLDVMSKAVFGSILLIAHMRNPETSVPLTGYWNSLVPEGDSERARLLAEDDDEN
;
A
#
# COMPACT_ATOMS: atom_id res chain seq x y z
N MET A 1 8.85 36.03 -64.38
CA MET A 1 9.05 36.91 -63.21
C MET A 1 7.85 36.76 -62.28
N PRO A 2 8.01 36.54 -60.97
CA PRO A 2 9.09 35.87 -60.25
C PRO A 2 8.62 34.57 -59.58
N THR A 3 9.53 33.60 -59.55
CA THR A 3 9.53 32.36 -58.77
C THR A 3 9.44 32.65 -57.27
N ALA A 4 8.43 32.10 -56.58
CA ALA A 4 8.32 32.16 -55.14
C ALA A 4 9.42 31.29 -54.49
N THR A 5 10.25 31.90 -53.67
CA THR A 5 11.28 31.26 -52.85
C THR A 5 10.65 30.45 -51.71
N PRO A 6 11.13 29.24 -51.40
CA PRO A 6 10.64 28.48 -50.25
C PRO A 6 11.08 29.16 -48.93
N PRO A 7 10.31 29.03 -47.84
CA PRO A 7 10.62 29.66 -46.57
C PRO A 7 11.88 29.06 -45.94
N LYS A 8 12.76 29.93 -45.44
CA LYS A 8 13.95 29.57 -44.66
C LYS A 8 13.54 28.84 -43.38
N VAL A 9 13.96 27.59 -43.24
CA VAL A 9 13.95 26.88 -41.94
C VAL A 9 14.96 27.57 -41.02
N SER A 10 14.46 28.32 -40.03
CA SER A 10 15.29 28.93 -39.00
C SER A 10 15.72 27.88 -37.98
N GLY A 11 17.02 27.56 -38.00
CA GLY A 11 17.85 27.26 -36.84
C GLY A 11 17.34 26.22 -35.83
N ILE A 12 17.93 25.04 -35.88
CA ILE A 12 18.11 24.16 -34.71
C ILE A 12 18.74 25.02 -33.59
N PRO A 13 18.21 25.04 -32.35
CA PRO A 13 18.83 25.78 -31.27
C PRO A 13 20.20 25.17 -30.98
N VAL A 14 21.26 25.92 -31.30
CA VAL A 14 22.60 25.69 -30.79
C VAL A 14 22.50 25.70 -29.28
N VAL A 15 22.85 24.59 -28.62
CA VAL A 15 23.01 24.53 -27.17
C VAL A 15 24.04 25.59 -26.80
N SER A 16 23.56 26.74 -26.34
CA SER A 16 24.42 27.81 -25.83
C SER A 16 25.24 27.21 -24.70
N ARG A 17 26.57 27.23 -24.83
CA ARG A 17 27.45 26.93 -23.70
C ARG A 17 27.02 27.85 -22.56
N LEU A 18 26.60 27.26 -21.45
CA LEU A 18 26.27 28.00 -20.24
C LEU A 18 27.43 28.95 -19.94
N SER A 19 27.11 30.23 -19.67
CA SER A 19 28.13 31.19 -19.31
C SER A 19 28.82 30.73 -18.03
N PRO A 20 30.11 31.05 -17.82
CA PRO A 20 30.82 30.71 -16.58
C PRO A 20 30.10 31.22 -15.32
N SER A 21 29.31 32.30 -15.44
CA SER A 21 28.46 32.82 -14.36
C SER A 21 27.28 31.90 -14.04
N SER A 22 26.61 31.34 -15.05
CA SER A 22 25.45 30.46 -14.88
C SER A 22 25.85 29.07 -14.33
N VAL A 23 27.03 28.58 -14.72
CA VAL A 23 27.64 27.38 -14.12
C VAL A 23 28.02 27.62 -12.67
N LYS A 24 28.60 28.78 -12.32
CA LYS A 24 28.90 29.14 -10.94
C LYS A 24 27.65 29.29 -10.08
N GLU A 25 26.57 29.82 -10.65
CA GLU A 25 25.29 29.98 -9.95
C GLU A 25 24.66 28.61 -9.67
N GLN A 26 24.65 27.71 -10.67
CA GLN A 26 24.19 26.32 -10.51
C GLN A 26 25.04 25.53 -9.50
N ILE A 27 26.37 25.69 -9.53
CA ILE A 27 27.27 25.10 -8.54
C ILE A 27 26.99 25.68 -7.15
N SER A 28 26.76 26.99 -7.01
CA SER A 28 26.44 27.60 -5.72
C SER A 28 25.10 27.10 -5.16
N THR A 29 24.08 26.90 -6.00
CA THR A 29 22.81 26.30 -5.58
C THR A 29 22.93 24.82 -5.23
N MET A 30 23.82 24.07 -5.89
CA MET A 30 24.14 22.70 -5.50
C MET A 30 24.94 22.66 -4.19
N GLU A 31 25.88 23.58 -3.99
CA GLU A 31 26.63 23.71 -2.75
C GLU A 31 25.73 24.14 -1.58
N GLU A 32 24.72 24.98 -1.82
CA GLU A 32 23.70 25.34 -0.81
C GLU A 32 22.77 24.16 -0.49
N PHE A 33 22.42 23.34 -1.49
CA PHE A 33 21.63 22.13 -1.29
C PHE A 33 22.41 20.98 -0.62
N LEU A 34 23.73 20.92 -0.86
CA LEU A 34 24.65 19.95 -0.26
C LEU A 34 25.28 20.45 1.05
N ALA A 35 25.15 21.74 1.36
CA ALA A 35 25.63 22.31 2.61
C ALA A 35 24.86 21.69 3.78
N PRO A 36 25.55 21.27 4.85
CA PRO A 36 24.86 20.91 6.08
C PRO A 36 24.02 22.11 6.53
N PRO A 37 22.79 21.89 7.05
CA PRO A 37 21.91 22.97 7.44
C PRO A 37 22.63 23.91 8.41
N ALA A 38 22.48 25.22 8.19
CA ALA A 38 23.07 26.27 9.02
C ALA A 38 22.85 25.94 10.51
N PRO A 39 23.87 26.11 11.39
CA PRO A 39 23.76 25.79 12.80
C PRO A 39 22.86 26.83 13.49
N GLY A 40 21.55 26.65 13.37
CA GLY A 40 20.58 27.70 13.67
C GLY A 40 19.15 27.23 13.85
N HIS A 41 18.94 25.94 14.15
CA HIS A 41 17.87 25.45 15.03
C HIS A 41 18.31 24.06 15.49
N ARG A 42 19.23 24.01 16.45
CA ARG A 42 19.47 22.79 17.20
C ARG A 42 18.17 22.46 17.92
N TYR A 43 17.40 21.51 17.38
CA TYR A 43 16.43 20.81 18.21
C TYR A 43 17.19 20.37 19.48
N PRO A 44 16.65 20.60 20.68
CA PRO A 44 17.30 20.16 21.90
C PRO A 44 17.19 18.65 21.95
N TYR A 45 18.06 17.96 21.21
CA TYR A 45 18.28 16.54 21.34
C TYR A 45 18.84 16.32 22.75
N PRO A 46 18.26 15.42 23.56
CA PRO A 46 18.96 14.99 24.75
C PRO A 46 20.25 14.32 24.26
N PRO A 47 21.44 14.83 24.64
CA PRO A 47 22.71 14.33 24.11
C PRO A 47 22.96 12.84 24.42
N ASN A 48 22.18 12.23 25.32
CA ASN A 48 22.43 10.90 25.87
C ASN A 48 21.22 9.94 25.80
N GLY A 49 20.20 10.24 25.00
CA GLY A 49 19.01 9.38 24.92
C GLY A 49 19.20 8.18 23.98
N THR A 50 19.04 6.96 24.47
CA THR A 50 19.11 5.75 23.64
C THR A 50 17.80 5.53 22.85
N CYS A 51 17.89 4.84 21.72
CA CYS A 51 16.71 4.41 20.96
C CYS A 51 16.21 3.08 21.50
N GLU A 52 14.93 3.01 21.83
CA GLU A 52 14.22 1.74 22.04
C GLU A 52 14.19 1.02 20.69
N SER A 53 15.03 0.01 20.52
CA SER A 53 15.18 -0.76 19.28
C SER A 53 14.74 -2.21 19.45
N ALA A 54 14.44 -2.86 18.34
CA ALA A 54 14.19 -4.30 18.31
C ALA A 54 15.41 -5.07 18.83
N SER A 55 15.16 -6.14 19.60
CA SER A 55 16.21 -7.05 20.04
C SER A 55 16.48 -8.13 19.00
N HIS A 56 17.41 -9.04 19.30
CA HIS A 56 17.64 -10.24 18.50
C HIS A 56 16.34 -11.03 18.24
N LEU A 57 15.40 -11.02 19.19
CA LEU A 57 14.09 -11.66 19.02
C LEU A 57 13.31 -11.01 17.87
N GLY A 58 13.16 -9.67 17.87
CA GLY A 58 12.45 -8.94 16.82
C GLY A 58 13.03 -9.20 15.43
N TYR A 59 14.37 -9.17 15.29
CA TYR A 59 15.01 -9.47 14.00
C TYR A 59 14.87 -10.94 13.59
N SER A 60 14.88 -11.88 14.54
CA SER A 60 14.62 -13.30 14.26
C SER A 60 13.19 -13.50 13.73
N VAL A 61 12.21 -12.78 14.29
CA VAL A 61 10.83 -12.80 13.81
C VAL A 61 10.74 -12.26 12.38
N PHE A 62 11.44 -11.17 12.04
CA PHE A 62 11.45 -10.68 10.66
C PHE A 62 12.00 -11.72 9.68
N TRP A 63 13.10 -12.40 10.00
CA TRP A 63 13.64 -13.47 9.17
C TRP A 63 12.69 -14.66 9.02
N ALA A 64 12.05 -15.07 10.12
CA ALA A 64 11.07 -16.15 10.09
C ALA A 64 9.87 -15.79 9.20
N THR A 65 9.32 -14.58 9.34
CA THR A 65 8.18 -14.11 8.55
C THR A 65 8.55 -13.91 7.07
N TYR A 66 9.76 -13.42 6.77
CA TYR A 66 10.30 -13.40 5.42
C TYR A 66 10.25 -14.79 4.77
N ALA A 67 10.75 -15.81 5.47
CA ALA A 67 10.75 -17.19 4.98
C ALA A 67 9.32 -17.70 4.75
N VAL A 68 8.38 -17.41 5.66
CA VAL A 68 6.95 -17.75 5.50
C VAL A 68 6.37 -17.13 4.23
N PHE A 69 6.63 -15.85 3.95
CA PHE A 69 6.11 -15.20 2.76
C PHE A 69 6.74 -15.68 1.45
N LEU A 70 8.04 -16.00 1.48
CA LEU A 70 8.71 -16.60 0.33
C LEU A 70 8.12 -17.98 0.02
N LEU A 71 7.95 -18.83 1.04
CA LEU A 71 7.34 -20.16 0.90
C LEU A 71 5.87 -20.06 0.44
N SER A 72 5.11 -19.11 0.97
CA SER A 72 3.72 -18.85 0.55
C SER A 72 3.66 -18.43 -0.91
N SER A 73 4.58 -17.56 -1.36
CA SER A 73 4.67 -17.15 -2.77
C SER A 73 4.94 -18.35 -3.68
N LEU A 74 5.90 -19.21 -3.32
CA LEU A 74 6.19 -20.43 -4.07
C LEU A 74 4.99 -21.38 -4.11
N PHE A 75 4.28 -21.53 -2.99
CA PHE A 75 3.06 -22.33 -2.91
C PHE A 75 1.95 -21.78 -3.82
N PHE A 76 1.72 -20.46 -3.85
CA PHE A 76 0.71 -19.85 -4.72
C PHE A 76 1.08 -19.92 -6.19
N ILE A 77 2.36 -19.78 -6.55
CA ILE A 77 2.86 -20.03 -7.91
C ILE A 77 2.60 -21.50 -8.30
N PHE A 78 2.85 -22.44 -7.40
CA PHE A 78 2.55 -23.85 -7.64
C PHE A 78 1.05 -24.08 -7.86
N LEU A 79 0.17 -23.51 -7.03
CA LEU A 79 -1.28 -23.59 -7.25
C LEU A 79 -1.69 -22.98 -8.60
N ALA A 80 -1.13 -21.82 -8.95
CA ALA A 80 -1.39 -21.17 -10.24
C ALA A 80 -1.04 -22.09 -11.41
N SER A 81 0.06 -22.86 -11.32
CA SER A 81 0.47 -23.80 -12.36
C SER A 81 -0.56 -24.89 -12.66
N ARG A 82 -1.47 -25.18 -11.72
CA ARG A 82 -2.53 -26.19 -11.82
C ARG A 82 -3.84 -25.66 -12.42
N VAL A 83 -3.92 -24.36 -12.73
CA VAL A 83 -5.13 -23.69 -13.23
C VAL A 83 -4.88 -23.14 -14.64
N GLU A 84 -5.89 -23.01 -15.50
CA GLU A 84 -5.72 -22.38 -16.82
C GLU A 84 -5.32 -20.90 -16.69
N LYS A 85 -4.45 -20.38 -17.58
CA LYS A 85 -3.93 -19.01 -17.51
C LYS A 85 -5.02 -17.94 -17.42
N SER A 86 -6.14 -18.12 -18.14
CA SER A 86 -7.29 -17.22 -18.17
C SER A 86 -8.00 -17.04 -16.81
N LEU A 87 -7.79 -17.97 -15.86
CA LEU A 87 -8.47 -18.01 -14.55
C LEU A 87 -7.52 -17.71 -13.37
N ARG A 88 -6.29 -17.26 -13.64
CA ARG A 88 -5.25 -17.08 -12.61
C ARG A 88 -5.27 -15.72 -11.91
N LEU A 89 -6.30 -14.89 -12.09
CA LEU A 89 -6.34 -13.52 -11.54
C LEU A 89 -6.03 -13.48 -10.03
N PHE A 90 -6.79 -14.21 -9.21
CA PHE A 90 -6.57 -14.29 -7.77
C PHE A 90 -5.18 -14.82 -7.43
N HIS A 91 -4.69 -15.81 -8.19
CA HIS A 91 -3.36 -16.39 -7.95
C HIS A 91 -2.25 -15.35 -8.17
N TYR A 92 -2.36 -14.52 -9.21
CA TYR A 92 -1.40 -13.46 -9.47
C TYR A 92 -1.44 -12.39 -8.39
N ILE A 93 -2.62 -11.89 -8.03
CA ILE A 93 -2.78 -10.87 -6.99
C ILE A 93 -2.22 -11.38 -5.65
N THR A 94 -2.67 -12.55 -5.19
CA THR A 94 -2.24 -13.12 -3.92
C THR A 94 -0.74 -13.45 -3.89
N THR A 95 -0.15 -13.93 -5.01
CA THR A 95 1.30 -14.14 -5.10
C THR A 95 2.07 -12.83 -5.01
N THR A 96 1.61 -11.78 -5.70
CA THR A 96 2.23 -10.45 -5.63
C THR A 96 2.16 -9.89 -4.21
N VAL A 97 1.05 -10.08 -3.49
CA VAL A 97 0.93 -9.70 -2.08
C VAL A 97 2.04 -10.34 -1.23
N THR A 98 2.24 -11.64 -1.33
CA THR A 98 3.26 -12.33 -0.52
C THR A 98 4.69 -12.03 -0.97
N LEU A 99 4.93 -11.74 -2.26
CA LEU A 99 6.24 -11.31 -2.73
C LEU A 99 6.62 -9.91 -2.21
N ILE A 100 5.70 -8.95 -2.25
CA ILE A 100 5.92 -7.61 -1.69
C ILE A 100 6.18 -7.70 -0.19
N ALA A 101 5.37 -8.49 0.53
CA ALA A 101 5.57 -8.72 1.95
C ALA A 101 6.95 -9.35 2.24
N ALA A 102 7.38 -10.36 1.45
CA ALA A 102 8.72 -10.93 1.60
C ALA A 102 9.82 -9.85 1.44
N VAL A 103 9.74 -8.99 0.42
CA VAL A 103 10.71 -7.91 0.22
C VAL A 103 10.74 -6.95 1.41
N SER A 104 9.57 -6.56 1.93
CA SER A 104 9.50 -5.65 3.09
C SER A 104 10.06 -6.28 4.36
N TYR A 105 9.71 -7.53 4.65
CA TYR A 105 10.26 -8.25 5.81
C TYR A 105 11.77 -8.47 5.70
N TYR A 106 12.30 -8.71 4.50
CA TYR A 106 13.74 -8.72 4.26
C TYR A 106 14.39 -7.36 4.52
N ALA A 107 13.78 -6.26 4.06
CA ALA A 107 14.26 -4.90 4.32
C ALA A 107 14.27 -4.55 5.82
N MET A 108 13.25 -4.99 6.57
CA MET A 108 13.20 -4.82 8.02
C MET A 108 14.24 -5.70 8.75
N ALA A 109 14.40 -6.96 8.31
CA ALA A 109 15.38 -7.89 8.86
C ALA A 109 16.83 -7.43 8.66
N THR A 110 17.10 -6.76 7.54
CA THR A 110 18.42 -6.20 7.19
C THR A 110 18.63 -4.77 7.70
N HIS A 111 17.76 -4.29 8.61
CA HIS A 111 17.81 -2.95 9.21
C HIS A 111 17.60 -1.77 8.24
N SER A 112 17.24 -2.03 6.97
CA SER A 112 17.07 -0.99 5.94
C SER A 112 15.71 -0.28 5.99
N GLY A 113 14.72 -0.86 6.69
CA GLY A 113 13.33 -0.40 6.71
C GLY A 113 12.86 0.31 7.97
N SER A 114 13.75 0.94 8.74
CA SER A 114 13.41 1.54 10.04
C SER A 114 14.08 2.89 10.29
N THR A 115 13.55 3.67 11.24
CA THR A 115 14.15 4.91 11.72
C THR A 115 13.83 5.14 13.20
N CYS A 116 14.70 5.84 13.94
CA CYS A 116 14.47 6.19 15.34
C CYS A 116 13.81 7.57 15.46
N ILE A 117 12.63 7.62 16.06
CA ILE A 117 11.80 8.83 16.15
C ILE A 117 11.78 9.35 17.58
N PRO A 118 11.96 10.67 17.82
CA PRO A 118 11.99 11.21 19.17
C PRO A 118 10.65 11.01 19.89
N THR A 119 10.74 10.53 21.13
CA THR A 119 9.61 10.32 22.03
C THR A 119 9.41 11.55 22.94
N PRO A 120 8.21 11.79 23.47
CA PRO A 120 8.04 12.76 24.54
C PRO A 120 8.90 12.34 25.74
N HIS A 121 9.61 13.30 26.35
CA HIS A 121 10.28 13.04 27.62
C HIS A 121 9.23 12.98 28.72
N ASP A 122 8.87 11.77 29.15
CA ASP A 122 8.48 11.58 30.53
C ASP A 122 9.75 11.40 31.35
N SER A 123 9.80 12.02 32.53
CA SER A 123 10.97 12.03 33.42
C SER A 123 11.42 10.65 33.92
N ALA A 124 10.67 9.59 33.57
CA ALA A 124 10.94 8.19 33.91
C ALA A 124 11.44 7.34 32.72
N ASP A 125 11.47 7.90 31.49
CA ASP A 125 11.78 7.12 30.28
C ASP A 125 13.29 7.13 29.96
N VAL A 126 13.92 5.96 30.00
CA VAL A 126 15.34 5.76 29.67
C VAL A 126 15.61 5.95 28.17
N HIS A 127 14.60 5.71 27.33
CA HIS A 127 14.70 5.81 25.87
C HIS A 127 14.10 7.12 25.33
N ALA A 128 14.93 7.97 24.74
CA ALA A 128 14.50 9.23 24.14
C ALA A 128 14.00 9.09 22.69
N TYR A 129 14.17 7.91 22.09
CA TYR A 129 13.71 7.59 20.76
C TYR A 129 13.06 6.21 20.74
N ARG A 130 12.19 5.98 19.75
CA ARG A 130 11.63 4.67 19.45
C ARG A 130 11.89 4.32 17.99
N GLN A 131 12.33 3.10 17.74
CA GLN A 131 12.46 2.57 16.39
C GLN A 131 11.07 2.33 15.79
N VAL A 132 10.84 2.92 14.62
CA VAL A 132 9.62 2.77 13.83
C VAL A 132 9.99 2.14 12.50
N PHE A 133 9.31 1.05 12.14
CA PHE A 133 9.55 0.30 10.91
C PHE A 133 8.66 0.82 9.78
N TRP A 134 9.10 1.91 9.13
CA TRP A 134 8.34 2.56 8.06
C TRP A 134 8.16 1.67 6.82
N ALA A 135 9.04 0.69 6.58
CA ALA A 135 8.93 -0.26 5.46
C ALA A 135 7.64 -1.09 5.51
N ARG A 136 7.06 -1.28 6.71
CA ARG A 136 5.77 -1.96 6.90
C ARG A 136 4.60 -1.19 6.28
N TYR A 137 4.62 0.15 6.38
CA TYR A 137 3.63 0.97 5.70
C TYR A 137 3.80 0.97 4.18
N VAL A 138 5.05 0.87 3.71
CA VAL A 138 5.32 0.71 2.26
C VAL A 138 4.78 -0.62 1.77
N ASP A 139 4.96 -1.72 2.51
CA ASP A 139 4.28 -3.00 2.23
C ASP A 139 2.77 -2.79 2.13
N TRP A 140 2.15 -2.28 3.20
CA TRP A 140 0.70 -2.11 3.26
C TRP A 140 0.16 -1.24 2.13
N LEU A 141 0.87 -0.18 1.73
CA LEU A 141 0.47 0.72 0.64
C LEU A 141 0.24 -0.01 -0.68
N PHE A 142 0.92 -1.15 -0.91
CA PHE A 142 0.71 -1.98 -2.08
C PHE A 142 -0.13 -3.23 -1.79
N THR A 143 0.08 -3.88 -0.65
CA THR A 143 -0.57 -5.18 -0.39
C THR A 143 -2.01 -5.06 0.08
N THR A 144 -2.38 -3.99 0.81
CA THR A 144 -3.77 -3.80 1.25
C THR A 144 -4.73 -3.48 0.07
N PRO A 145 -4.35 -2.65 -0.92
CA PRO A 145 -5.16 -2.50 -2.13
C PRO A 145 -5.33 -3.80 -2.91
N LEU A 146 -4.28 -4.62 -3.00
CA LEU A 146 -4.33 -5.92 -3.68
C LEU A 146 -5.25 -6.92 -2.97
N LEU A 147 -5.20 -6.98 -1.62
CA LEU A 147 -6.14 -7.79 -0.83
C LEU A 147 -7.59 -7.33 -1.00
N LEU A 148 -7.81 -6.00 -1.09
CA LEU A 148 -9.12 -5.43 -1.38
C LEU A 148 -9.59 -5.77 -2.79
N MET A 149 -8.69 -5.77 -3.78
CA MET A 149 -9.00 -6.21 -5.15
C MET A 149 -9.42 -7.68 -5.18
N ASP A 150 -8.76 -8.57 -4.44
CA ASP A 150 -9.17 -9.97 -4.32
C ASP A 150 -10.62 -10.09 -3.80
N LEU A 151 -10.98 -9.35 -2.75
CA LEU A 151 -12.36 -9.33 -2.24
C LEU A 151 -13.36 -8.69 -3.21
N ALA A 152 -12.97 -7.61 -3.87
CA ALA A 152 -13.83 -6.87 -4.78
C ALA A 152 -14.12 -7.64 -6.08
N PHE A 153 -13.12 -8.31 -6.64
CA PHE A 153 -13.31 -9.20 -7.78
C PHE A 153 -14.12 -10.44 -7.41
N LEU A 154 -13.91 -11.01 -6.22
CA LEU A 154 -14.76 -12.09 -5.71
C LEU A 154 -16.22 -11.64 -5.61
N ALA A 155 -16.47 -10.44 -5.09
CA ALA A 155 -17.80 -9.84 -5.02
C ALA A 155 -18.39 -9.50 -6.40
N GLY A 156 -17.57 -9.23 -7.41
CA GLY A 156 -18.01 -8.71 -8.70
C GLY A 156 -18.36 -7.22 -8.66
N MET A 157 -17.54 -6.44 -7.96
CA MET A 157 -17.67 -4.98 -7.92
C MET A 157 -17.26 -4.33 -9.25
N GLY A 158 -17.88 -3.19 -9.57
CA GLY A 158 -17.48 -2.38 -10.71
C GLY A 158 -16.10 -1.74 -10.51
N TRP A 159 -15.42 -1.41 -11.61
CA TRP A 159 -14.07 -0.86 -11.58
C TRP A 159 -13.98 0.50 -10.87
N VAL A 160 -15.01 1.34 -10.98
CA VAL A 160 -15.08 2.63 -10.27
C VAL A 160 -15.08 2.42 -8.75
N ASP A 161 -15.88 1.47 -8.26
CA ASP A 161 -15.91 1.14 -6.83
C ASP A 161 -14.58 0.55 -6.37
N ILE A 162 -13.91 -0.25 -7.21
CA ILE A 162 -12.58 -0.80 -6.92
C ILE A 162 -11.53 0.31 -6.82
N ILE A 163 -11.54 1.30 -7.72
CA ILE A 163 -10.63 2.45 -7.64
C ILE A 163 -10.88 3.25 -6.37
N LEU A 164 -12.14 3.52 -6.05
CA LEU A 164 -12.52 4.26 -4.86
C LEU A 164 -12.09 3.52 -3.58
N LEU A 165 -12.32 2.21 -3.55
CA LEU A 165 -11.93 1.32 -2.45
C LEU A 165 -10.41 1.32 -2.25
N THR A 166 -9.64 1.10 -3.31
CA THR A 166 -8.17 1.04 -3.24
C THR A 166 -7.54 2.40 -2.96
N THR A 167 -8.07 3.49 -3.51
CA THR A 167 -7.57 4.85 -3.24
C THR A 167 -7.83 5.28 -1.80
N ALA A 168 -9.02 4.98 -1.26
CA ALA A 168 -9.34 5.25 0.14
C ALA A 168 -8.42 4.47 1.09
N ASP A 169 -8.13 3.22 0.76
CA ASP A 169 -7.19 2.36 1.50
C ASP A 169 -5.75 2.88 1.44
N GLN A 170 -5.26 3.30 0.28
CA GLN A 170 -3.94 3.96 0.16
C GLN A 170 -3.87 5.22 1.01
N GLY A 171 -4.91 6.05 0.98
CA GLY A 171 -5.05 7.22 1.86
C GLY A 171 -4.98 6.83 3.34
N MET A 172 -5.70 5.77 3.74
CA MET A 172 -5.68 5.24 5.11
C MET A 172 -4.25 4.88 5.54
N ILE A 173 -3.50 4.16 4.70
CA ILE A 173 -2.12 3.76 5.01
C ILE A 173 -1.17 4.97 5.08
N LEU A 174 -1.28 5.92 4.15
CA LEU A 174 -0.44 7.13 4.16
C LEU A 174 -0.67 7.98 5.41
N LEU A 175 -1.93 8.15 5.82
CA LEU A 175 -2.28 8.85 7.06
C LEU A 175 -1.73 8.11 8.29
N GLY A 176 -1.79 6.77 8.29
CA GLY A 176 -1.16 5.93 9.32
C GLY A 176 0.36 6.11 9.38
N LEU A 177 1.03 6.13 8.23
CA LEU A 177 2.47 6.40 8.13
C LEU A 177 2.82 7.77 8.70
N PHE A 178 2.07 8.82 8.34
CA PHE A 178 2.30 10.15 8.90
C PHE A 178 2.07 10.19 10.41
N ALA A 179 1.08 9.45 10.93
CA ALA A 179 0.88 9.30 12.35
C ALA A 179 2.09 8.65 13.03
N GLY A 180 2.59 7.54 12.47
CA GLY A 180 3.74 6.78 12.97
C GLY A 180 5.04 7.59 12.94
N LEU A 181 5.27 8.33 11.86
CA LEU A 181 6.48 9.13 11.68
C LEU A 181 6.48 10.46 12.47
N LYS A 182 5.32 10.97 12.88
CA LYS A 182 5.26 12.26 13.57
C LYS A 182 5.81 12.17 14.99
N SER A 183 6.85 12.94 15.31
CA SER A 183 7.36 13.07 16.68
C SER A 183 6.44 13.94 17.57
N ARG A 184 6.20 13.47 18.80
CA ARG A 184 5.39 14.17 19.82
C ARG A 184 6.10 15.39 20.44
N ARG A 185 7.42 15.55 20.23
CA ARG A 185 8.26 16.59 20.87
C ARG A 185 8.07 18.00 20.30
N THR A 186 7.43 18.13 19.13
CA THR A 186 7.28 19.41 18.40
C THR A 186 6.11 20.29 18.88
N GLY A 187 5.57 20.09 20.10
CA GLY A 187 4.38 20.82 20.57
C GLY A 187 3.06 20.44 19.86
N HIS A 188 3.15 19.65 18.79
CA HIS A 188 2.02 19.13 18.00
C HIS A 188 1.70 17.67 18.33
N GLY A 189 1.80 17.25 19.60
CA GLY A 189 1.43 15.89 20.01
C GLY A 189 -0.01 15.49 19.65
N LYS A 190 -0.90 16.48 19.50
CA LYS A 190 -2.27 16.32 18.98
C LYS A 190 -2.32 15.94 17.49
N ALA A 191 -1.33 16.37 16.69
CA ALA A 191 -1.32 16.12 15.24
C ALA A 191 -1.15 14.62 14.92
N ARG A 192 -0.35 13.86 15.69
CA ARG A 192 -0.23 12.40 15.52
C ARG A 192 -1.59 11.72 15.60
N TRP A 193 -2.36 12.02 16.63
CA TRP A 193 -3.70 11.46 16.81
C TRP A 193 -4.70 11.99 15.78
N GLY A 194 -4.52 13.22 15.29
CA GLY A 194 -5.27 13.73 14.14
C GLY A 194 -5.08 12.88 12.89
N TRP A 195 -3.82 12.58 12.51
CA TRP A 195 -3.50 11.68 11.40
C TRP A 195 -4.09 10.29 11.59
N PHE A 196 -3.95 9.73 12.79
CA PHE A 196 -4.51 8.43 13.13
C PHE A 196 -6.05 8.40 13.05
N VAL A 197 -6.74 9.42 13.56
CA VAL A 197 -8.21 9.51 13.48
C VAL A 197 -8.67 9.65 12.03
N MET A 198 -7.99 10.45 11.21
CA MET A 198 -8.30 10.54 9.78
C MET A 198 -8.09 9.19 9.06
N SER A 199 -7.02 8.46 9.41
CA SER A 199 -6.79 7.09 8.94
C SER A 199 -7.94 6.16 9.37
N LEU A 200 -8.40 6.22 10.62
CA LEU A 200 -9.54 5.44 11.11
C LEU A 200 -10.85 5.78 10.38
N VAL A 201 -11.08 7.03 10.00
CA VAL A 201 -12.27 7.41 9.21
C VAL A 201 -12.24 6.73 7.84
N LEU A 202 -11.09 6.71 7.17
CA LEU A 202 -10.94 5.98 5.90
C LEU A 202 -11.04 4.46 6.10
N PHE A 203 -10.52 3.92 7.20
CA PHE A 203 -10.72 2.52 7.55
C PHE A 203 -12.21 2.15 7.67
N LEU A 204 -12.99 2.96 8.40
CA LEU A 204 -14.43 2.76 8.53
C LEU A 204 -15.16 2.89 7.19
N TYR A 205 -14.69 3.78 6.31
CA TYR A 205 -15.21 3.90 4.95
C TYR A 205 -14.96 2.62 4.12
N VAL A 206 -13.73 2.09 4.15
CA VAL A 206 -13.36 0.82 3.49
C VAL A 206 -14.21 -0.34 4.03
N VAL A 207 -14.33 -0.47 5.35
CA VAL A 207 -15.18 -1.49 5.99
C VAL A 207 -16.66 -1.32 5.60
N GLY A 208 -17.13 -0.08 5.50
CA GLY A 208 -18.47 0.25 5.03
C GLY A 208 -18.72 -0.26 3.61
N LEU A 209 -17.81 0.01 2.68
CA LEU A 209 -17.90 -0.48 1.29
C LEU A 209 -17.88 -2.01 1.21
N LEU A 210 -17.02 -2.68 1.99
CA LEU A 210 -16.95 -4.15 2.01
C LEU A 210 -18.21 -4.80 2.59
N THR A 211 -18.78 -4.23 3.65
CA THR A 211 -19.93 -4.82 4.35
C THR A 211 -21.27 -4.50 3.69
N THR A 212 -21.32 -3.44 2.87
CA THR A 212 -22.54 -3.00 2.19
C THR A 212 -22.47 -3.24 0.68
N THR A 213 -21.74 -2.41 -0.07
CA THR A 213 -21.65 -2.45 -1.54
C THR A 213 -21.16 -3.81 -2.02
N ALA A 214 -19.95 -4.22 -1.64
CA ALA A 214 -19.36 -5.48 -2.08
C ALA A 214 -20.24 -6.69 -1.73
N ARG A 215 -20.84 -6.69 -0.53
CA ARG A 215 -21.76 -7.74 -0.10
C ARG A 215 -23.04 -7.81 -0.96
N ARG A 216 -23.58 -6.69 -1.42
CA ARG A 216 -24.72 -6.64 -2.35
C ARG A 216 -24.33 -7.23 -3.72
N HIS A 217 -23.17 -6.88 -4.24
CA HIS A 217 -22.64 -7.45 -5.48
C HIS A 217 -22.44 -8.97 -5.36
N ALA A 218 -21.82 -9.43 -4.26
CA ALA A 218 -21.63 -10.86 -4.02
C ALA A 218 -22.96 -11.63 -3.92
N LYS A 219 -24.01 -11.01 -3.34
CA LYS A 219 -25.37 -11.57 -3.31
C LYS A 219 -25.98 -11.68 -4.71
N ALA A 220 -25.75 -10.70 -5.59
CA ALA A 220 -26.24 -10.72 -6.97
C ALA A 220 -25.56 -11.82 -7.81
N ARG A 221 -24.29 -12.15 -7.51
CA ARG A 221 -23.58 -13.29 -8.12
C ARG A 221 -24.07 -14.67 -7.67
N GLY A 222 -24.91 -14.75 -6.64
CA GLY A 222 -25.52 -15.99 -6.17
C GLY A 222 -25.16 -16.37 -4.72
N GLY A 223 -25.94 -17.29 -4.16
CA GLY A 223 -25.85 -17.66 -2.73
C GLY A 223 -24.51 -18.24 -2.32
N ARG A 224 -23.85 -18.99 -3.21
CA ARG A 224 -22.55 -19.61 -2.93
C ARG A 224 -21.40 -18.61 -2.94
N VAL A 225 -21.32 -17.73 -3.96
CA VAL A 225 -20.34 -16.64 -4.02
C VAL A 225 -20.49 -15.74 -2.80
N ARG A 226 -21.74 -15.35 -2.46
CA ARG A 226 -22.02 -14.58 -1.25
C ARG A 226 -21.49 -15.27 0.01
N LYS A 227 -21.68 -16.58 0.18
CA LYS A 227 -21.21 -17.30 1.38
C LYS A 227 -19.69 -17.28 1.51
N ILE A 228 -18.98 -17.47 0.39
CA ILE A 228 -17.51 -17.39 0.36
C ILE A 228 -17.06 -15.97 0.69
N TYR A 229 -17.69 -14.97 0.06
CA TYR A 229 -17.43 -13.56 0.32
C TYR A 229 -17.69 -13.18 1.79
N ASP A 230 -18.85 -13.53 2.35
CA ASP A 230 -19.20 -13.23 3.74
C ASP A 230 -18.17 -13.85 4.71
N THR A 231 -17.66 -15.05 4.40
CA THR A 231 -16.64 -15.72 5.22
C THR A 231 -15.29 -15.00 5.16
N LEU A 232 -14.79 -14.74 3.95
CA LEU A 232 -13.49 -14.08 3.73
C LEU A 232 -13.51 -12.62 4.18
N GLY A 233 -14.58 -11.89 3.87
CA GLY A 233 -14.77 -10.51 4.28
C GLY A 233 -14.86 -10.36 5.80
N PHE A 234 -15.61 -11.22 6.49
CA PHE A 234 -15.65 -11.22 7.95
C PHE A 234 -14.29 -11.51 8.57
N TYR A 235 -13.58 -12.52 8.03
CA TYR A 235 -12.23 -12.87 8.47
C TYR A 235 -11.26 -11.69 8.29
N ALA A 236 -11.25 -11.06 7.11
CA ALA A 236 -10.37 -9.94 6.79
C ALA A 236 -10.65 -8.73 7.69
N VAL A 237 -11.91 -8.28 7.79
CA VAL A 237 -12.28 -7.12 8.62
C VAL A 237 -11.95 -7.36 10.10
N SER A 238 -12.20 -8.57 10.60
CA SER A 238 -11.88 -8.91 12.00
C SER A 238 -10.38 -8.80 12.29
N LEU A 239 -9.53 -9.27 11.38
CA LEU A 239 -8.07 -9.14 11.50
C LEU A 239 -7.62 -7.69 11.35
N TRP A 240 -8.16 -6.96 10.38
CA TRP A 240 -7.76 -5.58 10.10
C TRP A 240 -8.10 -4.62 11.25
N CYS A 241 -9.16 -4.89 12.01
CA CYS A 241 -9.47 -4.16 13.25
C CYS A 241 -8.35 -4.26 14.30
N ALA A 242 -7.51 -5.30 14.28
CA ALA A 242 -6.40 -5.44 15.23
C ALA A 242 -5.21 -4.53 14.91
N TYR A 243 -4.98 -4.18 13.63
CA TYR A 243 -3.87 -3.31 13.21
C TYR A 243 -3.87 -1.92 13.88
N PRO A 244 -4.98 -1.15 13.90
CA PRO A 244 -5.01 0.13 14.59
C PRO A 244 -4.91 -0.02 16.11
N ILE A 245 -5.30 -1.16 16.68
CA ILE A 245 -5.12 -1.44 18.11
C ILE A 245 -3.63 -1.63 18.43
N VAL A 246 -2.92 -2.45 17.65
CA VAL A 246 -1.46 -2.61 17.78
C VAL A 246 -0.76 -1.27 17.59
N TRP A 247 -1.20 -0.47 16.61
CA TRP A 247 -0.64 0.86 16.38
C TRP A 247 -0.82 1.77 17.59
N ALA A 248 -2.04 1.82 18.14
CA ALA A 248 -2.36 2.65 19.29
C ALA A 248 -1.56 2.24 20.54
N LEU A 249 -1.37 0.93 20.75
CA LEU A 249 -0.58 0.40 21.88
C LEU A 249 0.93 0.58 21.67
N GLY A 250 1.44 0.42 20.45
CA GLY A 250 2.85 0.54 20.08
C GLY A 250 3.23 1.99 19.79
N GLU A 251 3.30 2.35 18.52
CA GLU A 251 3.72 3.68 18.03
C GLU A 251 2.95 4.86 18.67
N GLY A 252 1.65 4.67 18.93
CA GLY A 252 0.77 5.70 19.48
C GLY A 252 1.06 6.04 20.94
N THR A 253 0.94 5.05 21.83
CA THR A 253 1.01 5.22 23.29
C THR A 253 2.25 4.61 23.95
N ARG A 254 3.01 3.75 23.26
CA ARG A 254 4.20 3.05 23.77
C ARG A 254 3.93 2.16 24.97
N LYS A 255 2.72 1.60 25.08
CA LYS A 255 2.36 0.60 26.09
C LYS A 255 2.98 -0.77 25.83
N ILE A 256 3.37 -1.05 24.59
CA ILE A 256 4.10 -2.28 24.22
C ILE A 256 5.47 -1.94 23.64
N GLY A 257 6.46 -2.77 23.95
CA GLY A 257 7.81 -2.64 23.43
C GLY A 257 7.90 -2.88 21.92
N VAL A 258 9.03 -2.52 21.31
CA VAL A 258 9.26 -2.70 19.86
C VAL A 258 9.16 -4.18 19.43
N ASP A 259 9.71 -5.12 20.19
CA ASP A 259 9.62 -6.55 19.85
C ASP A 259 8.18 -7.09 19.88
N ALA A 260 7.38 -6.65 20.86
CA ALA A 260 5.99 -7.04 20.96
C ALA A 260 5.15 -6.48 19.79
N GLU A 261 5.45 -5.26 19.35
CA GLU A 261 4.86 -4.66 18.15
C GLU A 261 5.22 -5.47 16.89
N ILE A 262 6.50 -5.87 16.75
CA ILE A 262 6.99 -6.70 15.63
C ILE A 262 6.25 -8.03 15.59
N ILE A 263 6.18 -8.75 16.72
CA ILE A 263 5.50 -10.04 16.81
C ILE A 263 4.02 -9.90 16.46
N ALA A 264 3.35 -8.89 17.00
CA ALA A 264 1.94 -8.65 16.74
C ALA A 264 1.66 -8.41 15.24
N TYR A 265 2.42 -7.52 14.60
CA TYR A 265 2.26 -7.27 13.16
C TYR A 265 2.67 -8.47 12.30
N ALA A 266 3.72 -9.20 12.68
CA ALA A 266 4.13 -10.42 11.96
C ALA A 266 3.03 -11.48 11.95
N VAL A 267 2.39 -11.72 13.10
CA VAL A 267 1.26 -12.66 13.19
C VAL A 267 0.08 -12.16 12.35
N LEU A 268 -0.28 -10.89 12.48
CA LEU A 268 -1.37 -10.30 11.71
C LEU A 268 -1.13 -10.39 10.20
N ASP A 269 0.08 -10.05 9.75
CA ASP A 269 0.42 -10.08 8.33
C ASP A 269 0.41 -11.51 7.77
N VAL A 270 0.92 -12.51 8.51
CA VAL A 270 0.83 -13.92 8.08
C VAL A 270 -0.63 -14.35 7.94
N MET A 271 -1.48 -13.97 8.91
CA MET A 271 -2.90 -14.31 8.88
C MET A 271 -3.67 -13.59 7.75
N SER A 272 -3.36 -12.32 7.51
CA SER A 272 -4.03 -11.47 6.53
C SER A 272 -3.53 -11.67 5.10
N LYS A 273 -2.33 -12.23 4.90
CA LYS A 273 -1.73 -12.42 3.57
C LYS A 273 -1.59 -13.89 3.20
N ALA A 274 -0.80 -14.66 3.95
CA ALA A 274 -0.53 -16.07 3.63
C ALA A 274 -1.73 -16.97 3.91
N VAL A 275 -2.35 -16.86 5.09
CA VAL A 275 -3.50 -17.69 5.45
C VAL A 275 -4.74 -17.26 4.66
N PHE A 276 -5.02 -15.95 4.61
CA PHE A 276 -6.10 -15.40 3.77
C PHE A 276 -5.98 -15.88 2.31
N GLY A 277 -4.81 -15.69 1.70
CA GLY A 277 -4.53 -16.11 0.33
C GLY A 277 -4.75 -17.60 0.11
N SER A 278 -4.29 -18.43 1.04
CA SER A 278 -4.51 -19.88 0.98
C SER A 278 -6.00 -20.24 1.01
N ILE A 279 -6.77 -19.62 1.91
CA ILE A 279 -8.22 -19.86 2.01
C ILE A 279 -8.92 -19.40 0.72
N LEU A 280 -8.58 -18.21 0.22
CA LEU A 280 -9.15 -17.65 -1.01
C LEU A 280 -8.89 -18.56 -2.20
N LEU A 281 -7.64 -18.94 -2.46
CA LEU A 281 -7.28 -19.75 -3.62
C LEU A 281 -7.89 -21.15 -3.55
N ILE A 282 -7.87 -21.80 -2.39
CA ILE A 282 -8.51 -23.11 -2.21
C ILE A 282 -10.02 -23.02 -2.42
N ALA A 283 -10.67 -21.98 -1.88
CA ALA A 283 -12.11 -21.76 -2.07
C ALA A 283 -12.43 -21.48 -3.54
N HIS A 284 -11.63 -20.67 -4.22
CA HIS A 284 -11.78 -20.34 -5.64
C HIS A 284 -11.64 -21.58 -6.53
N MET A 285 -10.59 -22.38 -6.34
CA MET A 285 -10.35 -23.61 -7.12
C MET A 285 -11.46 -24.65 -6.97
N ARG A 286 -12.16 -24.68 -5.82
CA ARG A 286 -13.29 -25.59 -5.56
C ARG A 286 -14.63 -25.07 -6.11
N ASN A 287 -14.71 -23.79 -6.47
CA ASN A 287 -15.97 -23.14 -6.82
C ASN A 287 -15.81 -22.35 -8.13
N PRO A 288 -16.04 -22.96 -9.30
CA PRO A 288 -15.89 -22.31 -10.60
C PRO A 288 -16.73 -21.03 -10.76
N GLU A 289 -17.86 -20.91 -10.05
CA GLU A 289 -18.72 -19.71 -10.01
C GLU A 289 -18.01 -18.43 -9.54
N THR A 290 -16.91 -18.58 -8.78
CA THR A 290 -16.09 -17.46 -8.30
C THR A 290 -15.12 -16.93 -9.36
N SER A 291 -14.97 -17.65 -10.47
CA SER A 291 -14.02 -17.31 -11.53
C SER A 291 -14.27 -15.94 -12.11
N VAL A 292 -13.18 -15.24 -12.39
CA VAL A 292 -13.15 -13.96 -13.10
C VAL A 292 -12.18 -14.13 -14.27
N PRO A 293 -12.69 -14.42 -15.48
CA PRO A 293 -11.84 -14.60 -16.65
C PRO A 293 -11.05 -13.33 -16.95
N LEU A 294 -9.74 -13.44 -17.16
CA LEU A 294 -8.88 -12.31 -17.53
C LEU A 294 -9.30 -11.69 -18.87
N THR A 295 -9.80 -12.53 -19.79
CA THR A 295 -10.36 -12.11 -21.08
C THR A 295 -11.85 -11.79 -20.91
N GLY A 296 -12.25 -10.58 -21.26
CA GLY A 296 -13.67 -10.19 -21.31
C GLY A 296 -14.26 -9.67 -20.00
N TYR A 297 -13.57 -9.72 -18.85
CA TYR A 297 -14.03 -9.03 -17.63
C TYR A 297 -14.33 -7.55 -17.93
N TRP A 298 -13.38 -6.86 -18.54
CA TRP A 298 -13.54 -5.46 -18.95
C TRP A 298 -14.69 -5.25 -19.95
N ASN A 299 -14.93 -6.22 -20.83
CA ASN A 299 -15.98 -6.13 -21.84
C ASN A 299 -17.38 -6.41 -21.26
N SER A 300 -17.47 -7.27 -20.25
CA SER A 300 -18.72 -7.59 -19.54
C SER A 300 -19.18 -6.49 -18.57
N LEU A 301 -18.36 -5.45 -18.38
CA LEU A 301 -18.60 -4.33 -17.46
C LEU A 301 -19.01 -3.04 -18.16
N VAL A 302 -19.03 -3.04 -19.50
CA VAL A 302 -19.73 -2.02 -20.29
C VAL A 302 -21.16 -2.54 -20.48
N PRO A 303 -22.20 -1.81 -20.02
CA PRO A 303 -23.57 -2.20 -20.31
C PRO A 303 -23.74 -2.37 -21.83
N GLU A 304 -24.41 -3.43 -22.30
CA GLU A 304 -24.59 -3.68 -23.75
C GLU A 304 -25.07 -2.44 -24.50
N GLY A 305 -25.93 -1.62 -23.86
CA GLY A 305 -26.43 -0.36 -24.41
C GLY A 305 -25.37 0.72 -24.66
N ASP A 306 -24.27 0.76 -23.92
CA ASP A 306 -23.18 1.72 -24.15
C ASP A 306 -22.24 1.24 -25.27
N SER A 307 -22.12 -0.08 -25.48
CA SER A 307 -21.34 -0.63 -26.58
C SER A 307 -22.03 -0.47 -27.94
N GLU A 308 -23.35 -0.56 -27.97
CA GLU A 308 -24.17 -0.29 -29.15
C GLU A 308 -24.20 1.22 -29.44
N ARG A 309 -24.33 2.06 -28.41
CA ARG A 309 -24.24 3.51 -28.54
C ARG A 309 -22.86 3.99 -28.97
N ALA A 310 -21.78 3.36 -28.50
CA ALA A 310 -20.42 3.65 -28.95
C ALA A 310 -20.16 3.19 -30.39
N ARG A 311 -20.78 2.08 -30.83
CA ARG A 311 -20.74 1.66 -32.24
C ARG A 311 -21.49 2.64 -33.14
N LEU A 312 -22.69 3.04 -32.74
CA LEU A 312 -23.51 4.00 -33.50
C LEU A 312 -22.82 5.37 -33.59
N LEU A 313 -22.17 5.83 -32.53
CA LEU A 313 -21.38 7.07 -32.55
C LEU A 313 -20.12 6.96 -33.42
N ALA A 314 -19.50 5.78 -33.49
CA ALA A 314 -18.35 5.56 -34.38
C ALA A 314 -18.77 5.45 -35.85
N GLU A 315 -19.96 4.93 -36.14
CA GLU A 315 -20.55 4.90 -37.49
C GLU A 315 -20.98 6.31 -37.95
N ASP A 316 -21.51 7.16 -37.05
CA ASP A 316 -21.86 8.56 -37.36
C ASP A 316 -20.64 9.46 -37.63
N ASP A 317 -19.48 9.16 -37.04
CA ASP A 317 -18.22 9.91 -37.26
C ASP A 317 -17.53 9.54 -38.61
N ASP A 318 -17.83 8.37 -39.17
CA ASP A 318 -17.30 7.92 -40.48
C ASP A 318 -18.16 8.41 -41.67
N GLU A 319 -19.35 8.95 -41.42
CA GLU A 319 -20.26 9.48 -42.45
C GLU A 319 -20.19 11.03 -42.65
N ASN A 320 -19.30 11.74 -41.94
CA ASN A 320 -19.04 13.19 -42.09
C ASN A 320 -17.62 13.50 -42.58
#